data_AF-A0A8K0IL79-F1
#
_entry.id   AF-A0A8K0IL79-F1
#
_cell.length_a   1.000
_cell.length_b   1.000
_cell.length_c   1.000
_cell.angle_alpha   90.00
_cell.angle_beta   90.00
_cell.angle_gamma   90.00
#
_symmetry.space_group_name_H-M   'P 1'
#
loop_
_entity.id
_entity.type
_entity.pdbx_description
1 polymer ?
#
loop_
_entity_poly.entity_id
_entity_poly.type
_entity_poly.pdbx_seq_one_letter_code
_entity_poly.pdbx_strand_id
1 'polypeptide(L)'
;MDSSSYPDSGDSSPRSREIDWDEPPPAAAAAPAPARVKLMISYGGRIQPRPHDNQLSYIGGETKILTIDRSIRLPALLSKLASLSNIDDDLCFKY
;
A
#
# COMPACT_ATOMS: atom_id res chain seq x y z
N MET A 1 -15.52 -55.28 -15.52
CA MET A 1 -15.87 -53.85 -15.61
C MET A 1 -15.91 -53.36 -14.17
N ASP A 2 -15.21 -52.32 -13.72
CA ASP A 2 -14.65 -51.15 -14.40
C ASP A 2 -13.53 -50.58 -13.51
N SER A 3 -12.38 -50.32 -14.14
CA SER A 3 -11.25 -49.61 -13.55
C SER A 3 -11.56 -48.11 -13.52
N SER A 4 -11.72 -47.50 -12.35
CA SER A 4 -11.67 -46.04 -12.23
C SER A 4 -10.28 -45.63 -11.75
N SER A 5 -9.46 -45.26 -12.73
CA SER A 5 -8.17 -44.59 -12.59
C SER A 5 -8.35 -43.28 -11.83
N TYR A 6 -7.74 -43.14 -10.65
CA TYR A 6 -7.48 -41.82 -10.07
C TYR A 6 -6.04 -41.45 -10.42
N PRO A 7 -5.82 -40.53 -11.37
CA PRO A 7 -4.48 -40.08 -11.68
C PRO A 7 -3.96 -39.23 -10.52
N ASP A 8 -2.83 -39.67 -9.97
CA ASP A 8 -1.72 -38.89 -9.45
C ASP A 8 -2.03 -37.41 -9.14
N SER A 9 -2.45 -37.14 -7.91
CA SER A 9 -2.44 -35.78 -7.34
C SER A 9 -1.08 -35.51 -6.67
N GLY A 10 0.00 -35.84 -7.39
CA GLY A 10 1.39 -35.77 -6.92
C GLY A 10 2.14 -34.48 -7.28
N ASP A 11 1.57 -33.58 -8.11
CA ASP A 11 2.28 -32.39 -8.58
C ASP A 11 1.44 -31.09 -8.50
N SER A 12 0.86 -30.82 -7.33
CA SER A 12 0.43 -29.45 -7.01
C SER A 12 1.38 -28.82 -6.01
N SER A 13 2.68 -28.93 -6.29
CA SER A 13 3.66 -28.00 -5.72
C SER A 13 3.53 -26.68 -6.48
N PRO A 14 3.43 -25.51 -5.81
CA PRO A 14 3.47 -24.24 -6.50
C PRO A 14 4.83 -24.19 -7.21
N ARG A 15 4.81 -24.33 -8.55
CA ARG A 15 6.02 -24.28 -9.36
C ARG A 15 6.66 -22.92 -9.09
N SER A 16 7.67 -22.93 -8.23
CA SER A 16 8.62 -21.83 -8.12
C SER A 16 9.01 -21.50 -9.55
N ARG A 17 8.78 -20.24 -9.94
CA ARG A 17 9.09 -19.76 -11.27
C ARG A 17 10.59 -19.97 -11.47
N GLU A 18 10.95 -21.08 -12.12
CA GLU A 18 12.32 -21.32 -12.53
C GLU A 18 12.65 -20.21 -13.52
N ILE A 19 13.64 -19.40 -13.16
CA ILE A 19 14.15 -18.34 -14.01
C ILE A 19 14.95 -19.07 -15.08
N ASP A 20 14.31 -19.36 -16.20
CA ASP A 20 15.00 -19.72 -17.43
C ASP A 20 15.82 -18.50 -17.85
N TRP A 21 17.15 -18.62 -17.77
CA TRP A 21 18.08 -17.50 -17.98
C TRP A 21 18.22 -17.09 -19.46
N ASP A 22 17.35 -17.57 -20.35
CA ASP A 22 17.35 -17.31 -21.78
C ASP A 22 16.08 -16.58 -22.27
N GLU A 23 15.33 -15.93 -21.38
CA GLU A 23 14.33 -14.94 -21.81
C GLU A 23 15.04 -13.61 -22.12
N PRO A 24 15.06 -13.12 -23.37
CA PRO A 24 15.67 -11.84 -23.68
C PRO A 24 14.98 -10.76 -22.84
N PRO A 25 15.74 -9.84 -22.21
CA PRO A 25 15.17 -8.84 -21.32
C PRO A 25 14.05 -8.11 -22.07
N PRO A 26 12.87 -7.91 -21.44
CA PRO A 26 11.78 -7.18 -22.09
C PRO A 26 12.35 -5.88 -22.65
N ALA A 27 12.30 -5.76 -23.98
CA ALA A 27 12.92 -4.70 -24.73
C ALA A 27 12.52 -3.34 -24.15
N ALA A 28 13.53 -2.50 -23.96
CA ALA A 28 13.49 -1.15 -23.43
C ALA A 28 13.20 -1.08 -21.92
N ALA A 29 14.23 -0.64 -21.19
CA ALA A 29 14.11 0.00 -19.90
C ALA A 29 12.82 0.82 -19.83
N ALA A 30 11.81 0.30 -19.12
CA ALA A 30 10.79 1.15 -18.57
C ALA A 30 11.56 2.19 -17.76
N ALA A 31 11.65 3.42 -18.27
CA ALA A 31 12.21 4.56 -17.56
C ALA A 31 11.74 4.45 -16.11
N PRO A 32 12.60 4.64 -15.10
CA PRO A 32 12.24 4.37 -13.72
C PRO A 32 10.94 5.10 -13.43
N ALA A 33 9.83 4.35 -13.39
CA ALA A 33 8.54 4.93 -13.11
C ALA A 33 8.72 5.59 -11.75
N PRO A 34 8.32 6.86 -11.59
CA PRO A 34 8.50 7.55 -10.32
C PRO A 34 7.96 6.66 -9.21
N ALA A 35 8.84 6.26 -8.29
CA ALA A 35 8.47 5.35 -7.22
C ALA A 35 7.33 6.01 -6.44
N ARG A 36 6.13 5.45 -6.49
CA ARG A 36 4.96 5.98 -5.77
C ARG A 36 4.86 5.31 -4.42
N VAL A 37 4.49 6.08 -3.40
CA VAL A 37 4.21 5.60 -2.05
C VAL A 37 2.76 5.83 -1.70
N LYS A 38 2.18 4.93 -0.90
CA LYS A 38 0.82 5.06 -0.36
C LYS A 38 0.95 5.49 1.10
N LEU A 39 0.43 6.68 1.41
CA LEU A 39 0.35 7.18 2.78
C LEU A 39 -1.06 7.00 3.32
N MET A 40 -1.18 6.50 4.54
CA MET A 40 -2.42 6.61 5.30
C MET A 40 -2.42 7.97 6.01
N ILE A 41 -3.50 8.73 5.83
CA ILE A 41 -3.65 10.06 6.41
C ILE A 41 -4.95 10.06 7.19
N SER A 42 -4.85 10.42 8.47
CA SER A 42 -6.00 10.57 9.36
C SER A 42 -6.09 12.04 9.82
N TYR A 43 -7.28 12.65 9.70
CA TYR A 43 -7.52 14.05 10.10
C TYR A 43 -8.95 14.27 10.66
N GLY A 44 -9.14 15.37 11.40
CA GLY A 44 -10.44 15.75 11.99
C GLY A 44 -10.86 14.97 13.24
N GLY A 45 -10.06 14.02 13.71
CA GLY A 45 -10.35 13.16 14.86
C GLY A 45 -9.26 13.23 15.92
N ARG A 46 -9.32 12.32 16.90
CA ARG A 46 -8.36 12.25 18.00
C ARG A 46 -7.89 10.84 18.27
N ILE A 47 -6.68 10.74 18.82
CA ILE A 47 -6.10 9.48 19.29
C ILE A 47 -6.48 9.30 20.76
N GLN A 48 -7.15 8.22 21.11
CA GLN A 48 -7.63 7.90 22.45
C GLN A 48 -7.12 6.52 22.90
N PRO A 49 -6.61 6.36 24.14
CA PRO A 49 -6.21 5.06 24.65
C PRO A 49 -7.40 4.11 24.80
N ARG A 50 -7.21 2.84 24.43
CA ARG A 50 -8.13 1.77 24.74
C ARG A 50 -7.81 1.22 26.14
N PRO A 51 -8.81 1.18 27.04
CA PRO A 51 -8.60 0.77 28.44
C PRO A 51 -8.26 -0.72 28.62
N HIS A 52 -8.37 -1.54 27.58
CA HIS A 52 -8.29 -3.00 27.70
C HIS A 52 -7.05 -3.63 27.08
N ASP A 53 -6.30 -2.93 26.24
CA ASP A 53 -5.20 -3.51 25.46
C ASP A 53 -3.94 -2.62 25.36
N ASN A 54 -3.87 -1.49 26.09
CA ASN A 54 -2.80 -0.48 25.98
C ASN A 54 -2.60 0.06 24.55
N GLN A 55 -3.58 -0.10 23.66
CA GLN A 55 -3.51 0.40 22.30
C GLN A 55 -4.17 1.78 22.19
N LEU A 56 -3.95 2.43 21.04
CA LEU A 56 -4.58 3.71 20.72
C LEU A 56 -5.63 3.49 19.63
N SER A 57 -6.76 4.20 19.73
CA SER A 57 -7.82 4.22 18.72
C SER A 57 -7.98 5.63 18.17
N TYR A 58 -8.11 5.75 16.85
CA TYR A 58 -8.47 7.00 16.20
C TYR A 58 -9.98 7.12 16.13
N ILE A 59 -10.56 8.20 16.66
CA ILE A 59 -12.02 8.35 16.81
C ILE A 59 -12.46 9.74 16.30
N GLY A 60 -13.61 9.77 15.62
CA GLY A 60 -14.31 11.00 15.27
C GLY A 60 -13.74 11.79 14.09
N GLY A 61 -12.86 11.18 13.29
CA GLY A 61 -12.30 11.80 12.09
C GLY A 61 -12.31 10.86 10.89
N GLU A 62 -11.66 11.29 9.81
CA GLU A 62 -11.54 10.51 8.58
C GLU A 62 -10.15 9.87 8.45
N THR A 63 -10.08 8.77 7.70
CA THR A 63 -8.82 8.14 7.31
C THR A 63 -8.86 7.83 5.82
N LYS A 64 -7.90 8.35 5.06
CA LYS A 64 -7.78 8.20 3.60
C LYS A 64 -6.40 7.69 3.23
N ILE A 65 -6.32 6.96 2.12
CA ILE A 65 -5.04 6.53 1.54
C ILE A 65 -4.72 7.44 0.36
N LEU A 66 -3.59 8.16 0.43
CA LEU A 66 -3.11 9.02 -0.64
C LEU A 66 -1.89 8.38 -1.30
N THR A 67 -1.93 8.27 -2.63
CA THR A 67 -0.76 7.84 -3.40
C THR A 67 0.00 9.08 -3.89
N ILE A 68 1.27 9.21 -3.50
CA ILE A 68 2.15 10.31 -3.89
C ILE A 68 3.44 9.81 -4.51
N ASP A 69 4.12 10.70 -5.23
CA ASP A 69 5.48 10.48 -5.71
C ASP A 69 6.46 10.48 -4.53
N ARG A 70 7.41 9.53 -4.48
CA ARG A 70 8.43 9.46 -3.41
C ARG A 70 9.36 10.67 -3.40
N SER A 71 9.50 11.39 -4.51
CA SER A 71 10.31 12.61 -4.64
C SER A 71 9.56 13.89 -4.25
N ILE A 72 8.30 13.79 -3.81
CA ILE A 72 7.50 14.96 -3.43
C ILE A 72 8.16 15.74 -2.29
N ARG A 73 8.25 17.06 -2.46
CA ARG A 73 8.75 17.97 -1.43
C ARG A 73 7.64 18.34 -0.44
N LEU A 74 8.04 18.63 0.80
CA LEU A 74 7.12 18.96 1.90
C LEU A 74 6.06 20.02 1.54
N PRO A 75 6.38 21.17 0.88
CA PRO A 75 5.36 22.16 0.54
C PRO A 75 4.27 21.61 -0.39
N ALA A 76 4.66 20.82 -1.38
CA ALA A 76 3.71 20.20 -2.32
C ALA A 76 2.87 19.11 -1.64
N LEU A 77 3.44 18.39 -0.68
CA LEU A 77 2.69 17.45 0.15
C LEU A 77 1.65 18.19 1.00
N LEU A 78 2.03 19.26 1.69
CA LEU A 78 1.12 20.07 2.51
C LEU A 78 -0.03 20.65 1.69
N SER A 79 0.24 21.19 0.50
CA SER A 79 -0.83 21.68 -0.39
C SER A 79 -1.83 20.57 -0.78
N LYS A 80 -1.34 19.35 -1.04
CA LYS A 80 -2.22 18.19 -1.30
C LYS A 80 -3.05 17.84 -0.06
N LEU A 81 -2.44 17.84 1.12
CA LEU A 81 -3.13 17.52 2.37
C LEU A 81 -4.20 18.57 2.74
N ALA A 82 -3.92 19.86 2.55
CA ALA A 82 -4.89 20.93 2.75
C ALA A 82 -6.12 20.74 1.84
N SER A 83 -5.89 20.44 0.56
CA SER A 83 -6.98 20.18 -0.40
C SER A 83 -7.86 18.98 -0.04
N LEU A 84 -7.33 18.00 0.69
CA LEU A 84 -8.08 16.81 1.10
C LEU A 84 -8.92 17.03 2.36
N SER A 85 -8.46 17.93 3.23
CA SER A 85 -9.01 18.06 4.58
C SER A 85 -10.00 19.21 4.72
N ASN A 86 -10.10 20.11 3.73
CA ASN A 86 -10.91 21.34 3.84
C ASN A 86 -10.53 22.16 5.10
N ILE A 87 -9.30 21.95 5.60
CA ILE A 87 -8.68 22.63 6.74
C ILE A 87 -7.69 23.61 6.13
N ASP A 88 -8.00 24.90 6.21
CA ASP A 88 -7.19 25.94 5.57
C ASP A 88 -6.00 26.38 6.43
N ASP A 89 -6.02 26.24 7.77
CA ASP A 89 -5.03 26.97 8.59
C ASP A 89 -4.30 26.23 9.73
N ASP A 90 -4.58 24.95 10.05
CA ASP A 90 -3.84 24.26 11.13
C ASP A 90 -3.59 22.77 10.84
N LEU A 91 -2.77 22.49 9.82
CA LEU A 91 -2.32 21.13 9.54
C LEU A 91 -1.04 20.79 10.34
N CYS A 92 -1.21 20.15 11.49
CA CYS A 92 -0.09 19.60 12.26
C CYS A 92 0.24 18.18 11.78
N PHE A 93 1.43 18.00 11.21
CA PHE A 93 1.92 16.68 10.78
C PHE A 93 2.57 15.94 11.97
N LYS A 94 2.07 14.74 12.29
CA LYS A 94 2.62 13.85 13.33
C LYS A 94 3.16 12.58 12.66
N TYR A 95 4.42 12.24 12.91
CA TYR A 95 5.11 11.05 12.40
C TYR A 95 5.90 10.34 13.50
#